data_AF-A0A3M1AL26-F1
#
_entry.id   AF-A0A3M1AL26-F1
#
_cell.length_a   1.000
_cell.length_b   1.000
_cell.length_c   1.000
_cell.angle_alpha   90.00
_cell.angle_beta   90.00
_cell.angle_gamma   90.00
#
_symmetry.space_group_name_H-M   'P 1'
#
loop_
_entity.id
_entity.type
_entity.pdbx_description
1 polymer ?
#
loop_
_entity_poly.entity_id
_entity_poly.type
_entity_poly.pdbx_seq_one_letter_code
_entity_poly.pdbx_strand_id
1 'polypeptide(L)'
;MKLISLQHGRFSEIDQLNGNFRKEFLKLKITLDTLSPQKFYLDRFPGLMFTLIEILPNLRHHHCSHGDNEHLSREYDLSHLITPIKIIGDTIDTVHLLEHMILELQCQISEMQVCSGLTCNYWEPENRYDIFVECNEPDLCTFSTYVSLAFFNQFLYRKGELFNIQDVIRLARTIYRQDSRSIRHIAKMMNWSRDKVISEIERLERFSFPFQSLHPVA
;
A
#
# COMPACT_ATOMS: atom_id res chain seq x y z
N MET A 1 -8.27 8.66 5.24
CA MET A 1 -8.59 7.22 5.38
C MET A 1 -8.23 6.75 6.78
N LYS A 2 -9.05 5.88 7.36
CA LYS A 2 -8.83 5.30 8.69
C LYS A 2 -8.64 3.80 8.54
N LEU A 3 -7.51 3.29 9.05
CA LEU A 3 -7.28 1.85 9.16
C LEU A 3 -8.16 1.27 10.27
N ILE A 4 -8.91 0.22 9.95
CA ILE A 4 -9.76 -0.51 10.88
C ILE A 4 -9.07 -1.77 11.36
N SER A 5 -8.53 -2.57 10.43
CA SER A 5 -7.78 -3.78 10.77
C SER A 5 -6.81 -4.21 9.68
N LEU A 6 -5.79 -4.95 10.09
CA LEU A 6 -4.89 -5.72 9.25
C LEU A 6 -5.00 -7.18 9.65
N GLN A 7 -5.17 -8.07 8.68
CA GLN A 7 -5.22 -9.51 8.91
C GLN A 7 -4.37 -10.22 7.86
N HIS A 8 -3.44 -11.05 8.33
CA HIS A 8 -2.61 -11.90 7.48
C HIS A 8 -3.19 -13.31 7.48
N GLY A 9 -3.34 -13.89 6.29
CA GLY A 9 -3.89 -15.24 6.20
C GLY A 9 -4.16 -15.70 4.78
N ARG A 10 -4.84 -16.83 4.69
CA ARG A 10 -5.44 -17.31 3.44
C ARG A 10 -6.89 -16.85 3.39
N PHE A 11 -7.29 -16.32 2.26
CA PHE A 11 -8.66 -15.84 1.99
C PHE A 11 -9.14 -16.49 0.70
N SER A 12 -9.44 -17.79 0.74
CA SER A 12 -9.81 -18.56 -0.45
C SER A 12 -11.09 -18.05 -1.12
N GLU A 13 -11.95 -17.37 -0.35
CA GLU A 13 -13.22 -16.81 -0.79
C GLU A 13 -13.06 -15.69 -1.84
N ILE A 14 -11.90 -15.02 -1.90
CA ILE A 14 -11.61 -13.96 -2.87
C ILE A 14 -10.77 -14.45 -4.06
N ASP A 15 -10.24 -15.67 -4.03
CA ASP A 15 -9.36 -16.18 -5.09
C ASP A 15 -10.07 -16.24 -6.46
N GLN A 16 -11.39 -16.43 -6.45
CA GLN A 16 -12.19 -16.45 -7.68
C GLN A 16 -12.46 -15.05 -8.26
N LEU A 17 -12.30 -14.00 -7.45
CA LEU A 17 -12.59 -12.62 -7.84
C LEU A 17 -11.42 -11.95 -8.56
N ASN A 18 -10.20 -12.46 -8.39
CA ASN A 18 -9.05 -12.06 -9.17
C ASN A 18 -8.26 -13.29 -9.63
N GLY A 19 -8.40 -13.65 -10.91
CA GLY A 19 -7.73 -14.80 -11.52
C GLY A 19 -6.19 -14.71 -11.53
N ASN A 20 -5.62 -13.54 -11.24
CA ASN A 20 -4.17 -13.37 -11.09
C ASN A 20 -3.66 -13.69 -9.67
N PHE A 21 -4.55 -13.97 -8.71
CA PHE A 21 -4.11 -14.48 -7.41
C PHE A 21 -3.53 -15.88 -7.55
N ARG A 22 -2.35 -16.07 -6.99
CA ARG A 22 -1.77 -17.39 -6.79
C ARG A 22 -2.58 -18.13 -5.74
N LYS A 23 -3.00 -19.35 -6.08
CA LYS A 23 -3.72 -20.24 -5.17
C LYS A 23 -2.87 -20.53 -3.94
N GLU A 24 -3.50 -20.60 -2.78
CA GLU A 24 -2.88 -20.89 -1.47
C GLU A 24 -1.81 -19.88 -0.99
N PHE A 25 -1.61 -18.79 -1.74
CA PHE A 25 -0.68 -17.74 -1.37
C PHE A 25 -1.24 -16.91 -0.21
N LEU A 26 -0.35 -16.53 0.71
CA LEU A 26 -0.72 -15.65 1.82
C LEU A 26 -1.08 -14.26 1.28
N LYS A 27 -2.08 -13.64 1.92
CA LYS A 27 -2.53 -12.30 1.59
C LYS A 27 -2.63 -11.48 2.85
N LEU A 28 -2.49 -10.17 2.69
CA LEU A 28 -2.84 -9.19 3.71
C LEU A 28 -4.21 -8.61 3.34
N LYS A 29 -5.18 -8.80 4.24
CA LYS A 29 -6.48 -8.11 4.22
C LYS A 29 -6.37 -6.81 5.01
N ILE A 30 -6.71 -5.71 4.37
CA ILE A 30 -6.66 -4.36 4.91
C ILE A 30 -8.08 -3.81 4.90
N THR A 31 -8.68 -3.64 6.08
CA THR A 31 -10.01 -3.04 6.20
C THR A 31 -9.88 -1.57 6.52
N LEU A 32 -10.51 -0.72 5.70
CA LEU A 32 -10.40 0.73 5.76
C LEU A 32 -11.78 1.37 5.78
N ASP A 33 -11.93 2.43 6.57
CA ASP A 33 -13.04 3.38 6.43
C ASP A 33 -12.52 4.63 5.72
N THR A 34 -13.20 5.02 4.64
CA THR A 34 -12.98 6.31 3.98
C THR A 34 -13.93 7.36 4.56
N LEU A 35 -13.52 8.62 4.54
CA LEU A 35 -14.46 9.71 4.75
C LEU A 35 -15.21 9.89 3.44
N SER A 36 -16.55 10.01 3.46
CA SER A 36 -17.34 10.25 2.26
C SER A 36 -16.72 11.36 1.40
N PRO A 37 -16.77 11.21 0.08
CA PRO A 37 -16.10 12.12 -0.83
C PRO A 37 -16.75 13.51 -0.75
N GLN A 38 -16.21 14.39 0.09
CA GLN A 38 -16.41 15.81 -0.07
C GLN A 38 -15.84 16.24 -1.43
N LYS A 39 -16.51 17.17 -2.10
CA LYS A 39 -16.14 17.75 -3.41
C LYS A 39 -14.63 18.05 -3.61
N PHE A 40 -13.90 18.27 -2.52
CA PHE A 40 -12.44 18.49 -2.47
C PHE A 40 -11.55 17.35 -3.02
N TYR A 41 -12.02 16.10 -3.12
CA TYR A 41 -11.17 15.00 -3.61
C TYR A 41 -10.94 15.04 -5.13
N LEU A 42 -11.97 15.40 -5.90
CA LEU A 42 -11.91 15.40 -7.37
C LEU A 42 -10.87 16.41 -7.89
N ASP A 43 -10.75 17.56 -7.24
CA ASP A 43 -9.81 18.61 -7.68
C ASP A 43 -8.33 18.25 -7.43
N ARG A 44 -8.04 17.37 -6.47
CA ARG A 44 -6.66 17.02 -6.07
C ARG A 44 -6.16 15.71 -6.67
N PHE A 45 -7.07 14.89 -7.18
CA PHE A 45 -6.73 13.57 -7.71
C PHE A 45 -5.74 13.60 -8.88
N PRO A 46 -5.85 14.51 -9.88
CA PRO A 46 -4.85 14.59 -10.94
C PRO A 46 -3.44 14.89 -10.41
N GLY A 47 -3.32 15.83 -9.46
CA GLY A 47 -2.05 16.16 -8.82
C GLY A 47 -1.45 14.99 -8.04
N LEU A 48 -2.30 14.22 -7.34
CA LEU A 48 -1.88 13.00 -6.64
C LEU A 48 -1.30 11.98 -7.63
N MET A 49 -1.97 11.75 -8.76
CA MET A 49 -1.52 10.81 -9.78
C MET A 49 -0.15 11.21 -10.36
N PHE A 50 0.05 12.49 -10.70
CA PHE A 50 1.35 12.96 -11.18
C PHE A 50 2.45 12.75 -10.15
N THR A 51 2.22 13.13 -8.89
CA THR A 51 3.18 12.93 -7.80
C THR A 51 3.49 11.45 -7.58
N LEU A 52 2.47 10.58 -7.54
CA LEU A 52 2.67 9.15 -7.36
C LEU A 52 3.48 8.55 -8.50
N ILE A 53 3.19 8.93 -9.74
CA ILE A 53 3.93 8.48 -10.91
C ILE A 53 5.41 8.91 -10.87
N GLU A 54 5.72 10.10 -10.36
CA GLU A 54 7.11 10.56 -10.22
C GLU A 54 7.87 9.75 -9.16
N ILE A 55 7.18 9.32 -8.10
CA ILE A 55 7.76 8.61 -6.97
C ILE A 55 7.83 7.10 -7.24
N LEU A 56 6.81 6.58 -7.90
CA LEU A 56 6.53 5.17 -8.16
C LEU A 56 6.28 4.98 -9.67
N PRO A 57 7.33 5.06 -10.49
CA PRO A 57 7.19 5.12 -11.95
C PRO A 57 6.55 3.89 -12.57
N ASN A 58 6.68 2.70 -11.96
CA ASN A 58 6.07 1.50 -12.51
C ASN A 58 4.54 1.48 -12.38
N LEU A 59 3.93 2.39 -11.61
CA LEU A 59 2.49 2.60 -11.63
C LEU A 59 1.97 2.91 -13.05
N ARG A 60 2.79 3.53 -13.91
CA ARG A 60 2.44 3.77 -15.34
C ARG A 60 2.29 2.50 -16.16
N HIS A 61 2.94 1.42 -15.72
CA HIS A 61 3.03 0.15 -16.45
C HIS A 61 2.16 -0.93 -15.82
N HIS A 62 1.48 -0.62 -14.71
CA HIS A 62 0.65 -1.58 -14.03
C HIS A 62 -0.61 -1.87 -14.85
N HIS A 63 -0.75 -3.10 -15.34
CA HIS A 63 -1.94 -3.55 -16.04
C HIS A 63 -3.04 -3.85 -15.01
N CYS A 64 -3.94 -2.88 -14.80
CA CYS A 64 -5.17 -3.16 -14.07
C CYS A 64 -6.09 -4.02 -14.95
N SER A 65 -6.26 -5.30 -14.62
CA SER A 65 -7.12 -6.23 -15.36
C SER A 65 -8.61 -5.83 -15.38
N HIS A 66 -8.99 -4.81 -14.60
CA HIS A 66 -10.34 -4.25 -14.59
C HIS A 66 -10.51 -3.04 -15.52
N GLY A 67 -9.43 -2.45 -16.05
CA GLY A 67 -9.45 -1.25 -16.90
C GLY A 67 -9.84 -1.48 -18.36
N ASP A 68 -9.74 -2.72 -18.86
CA ASP A 68 -10.04 -3.04 -20.27
C ASP A 68 -11.51 -3.40 -20.54
N ASN A 69 -12.39 -3.29 -19.53
CA ASN A 69 -13.82 -3.52 -19.70
C ASN A 69 -14.59 -2.29 -19.24
N GLU A 70 -15.02 -1.45 -20.19
CA GLU A 70 -15.93 -0.30 -20.01
C GLU A 70 -17.31 -0.65 -19.37
N HIS A 71 -17.49 -1.84 -18.81
CA HIS A 71 -18.78 -2.38 -18.35
C HIS A 71 -18.75 -3.20 -17.04
N LEU A 72 -17.71 -3.13 -16.21
CA LEU A 72 -17.64 -3.98 -15.00
C LEU A 72 -18.31 -3.39 -13.75
N SER A 73 -19.60 -3.07 -13.85
CA SER A 73 -20.54 -3.41 -12.77
C SER A 73 -20.93 -4.89 -12.93
N ARG A 74 -19.98 -5.82 -12.79
CA ARG A 74 -20.32 -7.24 -12.66
C ARG A 74 -20.76 -7.45 -11.23
N GLU A 75 -22.07 -7.54 -11.02
CA GLU A 75 -22.63 -8.16 -9.83
C GLU A 75 -22.21 -9.64 -9.86
N TYR A 76 -21.14 -9.98 -9.14
CA TYR A 76 -20.87 -11.37 -8.82
C TYR A 76 -21.91 -11.81 -7.78
N ASP A 77 -22.54 -12.97 -7.99
CA ASP A 77 -23.39 -13.59 -6.97
C ASP A 77 -22.51 -14.05 -5.81
N LEU A 78 -22.33 -13.14 -4.86
CA LEU A 78 -21.54 -13.30 -3.64
C LEU A 78 -22.43 -13.66 -2.45
N SER A 79 -23.62 -14.23 -2.69
CA SER A 79 -24.58 -14.63 -1.65
C SER A 79 -24.02 -15.62 -0.61
N HIS A 80 -22.88 -16.26 -0.91
CA HIS A 80 -22.15 -17.15 0.00
C HIS A 80 -21.19 -16.42 0.95
N LEU A 81 -20.86 -15.15 0.69
CA LEU A 81 -20.06 -14.33 1.60
C LEU A 81 -20.95 -13.80 2.72
N ILE A 82 -20.42 -13.83 3.95
CA ILE A 82 -21.14 -13.37 5.15
C ILE A 82 -21.56 -11.89 5.03
N THR A 83 -20.90 -11.11 4.16
CA THR A 83 -21.24 -9.72 3.88
C THR A 83 -21.21 -9.43 2.37
N PRO A 84 -22.24 -8.79 1.79
CA PRO A 84 -22.29 -8.50 0.37
C PRO A 84 -21.27 -7.41 -0.03
N ILE A 85 -20.41 -7.76 -0.99
CA ILE A 85 -19.37 -6.92 -1.56
C ILE A 85 -19.81 -6.44 -2.96
N LYS A 86 -19.58 -5.17 -3.30
CA LYS A 86 -19.73 -4.61 -4.65
C LYS A 86 -18.35 -4.24 -5.21
N ILE A 87 -18.30 -4.00 -6.52
CA ILE A 87 -17.16 -3.43 -7.25
C ILE A 87 -17.72 -2.20 -8.00
N ILE A 88 -17.40 -0.95 -7.58
CA ILE A 88 -17.95 0.32 -8.15
C ILE A 88 -16.95 1.52 -8.14
N GLY A 89 -16.65 2.17 -9.27
CA GLY A 89 -16.00 3.51 -9.32
C GLY A 89 -16.97 4.62 -8.88
N ASP A 90 -16.65 5.62 -8.05
CA ASP A 90 -15.65 6.70 -8.26
C ASP A 90 -14.76 7.00 -7.01
N THR A 91 -15.13 6.48 -5.83
CA THR A 91 -14.27 6.52 -4.63
C THR A 91 -13.37 5.30 -4.49
N ILE A 92 -13.71 4.23 -5.21
CA ILE A 92 -12.82 3.09 -5.43
C ILE A 92 -11.51 3.57 -6.05
N ASP A 93 -11.48 4.60 -6.88
CA ASP A 93 -10.24 5.04 -7.52
C ASP A 93 -9.14 5.36 -6.51
N THR A 94 -9.47 5.94 -5.36
CA THR A 94 -8.46 6.29 -4.34
C THR A 94 -8.04 5.07 -3.51
N VAL A 95 -8.99 4.21 -3.13
CA VAL A 95 -8.70 2.98 -2.36
C VAL A 95 -7.98 1.96 -3.23
N HIS A 96 -8.35 1.85 -4.49
CA HIS A 96 -7.69 1.03 -5.49
C HIS A 96 -6.32 1.59 -5.85
N LEU A 97 -6.14 2.91 -5.93
CA LEU A 97 -4.80 3.49 -6.07
C LEU A 97 -3.94 3.23 -4.83
N LEU A 98 -4.54 3.20 -3.63
CA LEU A 98 -3.84 2.77 -2.42
C LEU A 98 -3.38 1.31 -2.53
N GLU A 99 -4.22 0.41 -3.06
CA GLU A 99 -3.83 -0.98 -3.37
C GLU A 99 -2.60 -1.01 -4.30
N HIS A 100 -2.63 -0.29 -5.43
CA HIS A 100 -1.49 -0.23 -6.35
C HIS A 100 -0.22 0.30 -5.70
N MET A 101 -0.35 1.35 -4.88
CA MET A 101 0.78 1.90 -4.13
C MET A 101 1.38 0.87 -3.17
N ILE A 102 0.54 0.09 -2.48
CA ILE A 102 0.99 -0.96 -1.56
C ILE A 102 1.71 -2.08 -2.32
N LEU A 103 1.20 -2.53 -3.46
CA LEU A 103 1.84 -3.54 -4.30
C LEU A 103 3.19 -3.04 -4.82
N GLU A 104 3.24 -1.80 -5.32
CA GLU A 104 4.45 -1.20 -5.87
C GLU A 104 5.54 -0.99 -4.80
N LEU A 105 5.18 -0.55 -3.60
CA LEU A 105 6.12 -0.45 -2.49
C LEU A 105 6.73 -1.82 -2.12
N GLN A 106 5.91 -2.87 -2.09
CA GLN A 106 6.40 -4.23 -1.86
C GLN A 106 7.40 -4.63 -2.94
N CYS A 107 7.04 -4.47 -4.22
CA CYS A 107 7.91 -4.79 -5.36
C CYS A 107 9.23 -3.99 -5.35
N GLN A 108 9.18 -2.69 -5.10
CA GLN A 108 10.38 -1.84 -5.10
C GLN A 108 11.36 -2.17 -3.97
N ILE A 109 10.84 -2.52 -2.79
CA ILE A 109 11.67 -2.79 -1.61
C ILE A 109 12.24 -4.20 -1.68
N SER A 110 11.41 -5.21 -1.93
CA SER A 110 11.77 -6.64 -1.87
C SER A 110 12.15 -7.29 -3.20
N GLU A 111 12.00 -6.60 -4.33
CA GLU A 111 12.19 -7.17 -5.67
C GLU A 111 11.26 -8.35 -6.00
N MET A 112 10.13 -8.46 -5.28
CA MET A 112 9.05 -9.38 -5.63
C MET A 112 8.61 -9.16 -7.08
N GLN A 113 8.58 -10.24 -7.85
CA GLN A 113 8.34 -10.21 -9.30
C GLN A 113 6.86 -10.07 -9.67
N VAL A 114 5.97 -10.54 -8.80
CA VAL A 114 4.53 -10.53 -9.04
C VAL A 114 3.82 -10.34 -7.71
N CYS A 115 2.99 -9.31 -7.66
CA CYS A 115 2.05 -9.05 -6.57
C CYS A 115 0.70 -8.70 -7.20
N SER A 116 -0.33 -9.47 -6.90
CA SER A 116 -1.72 -9.17 -7.28
C SER A 116 -2.46 -8.54 -6.11
N GLY A 117 -3.48 -7.73 -6.42
CA GLY A 117 -4.37 -7.14 -5.42
C GLY A 117 -5.83 -7.16 -5.84
N LEU A 118 -6.71 -6.90 -4.88
CA LEU A 118 -8.14 -6.76 -5.09
C LEU A 118 -8.70 -5.74 -4.09
N THR A 119 -9.40 -4.74 -4.60
CA THR A 119 -10.17 -3.79 -3.78
C THR A 119 -11.65 -4.15 -3.86
N CYS A 120 -12.26 -4.31 -2.69
CA CYS A 120 -13.66 -4.64 -2.48
C CYS A 120 -14.33 -3.51 -1.71
N ASN A 121 -15.55 -3.14 -2.08
CA ASN A 121 -16.37 -2.22 -1.28
C ASN A 121 -17.58 -2.95 -0.69
N TYR A 122 -18.03 -2.51 0.46
CA TYR A 122 -19.22 -3.07 1.10
C TYR A 122 -20.48 -2.38 0.56
N TRP A 123 -21.61 -3.11 0.53
CA TRP A 123 -22.92 -2.48 0.31
C TRP A 123 -23.30 -1.59 1.50
N GLU A 124 -23.17 -2.12 2.72
CA GLU A 124 -23.30 -1.34 3.94
C GLU A 124 -22.22 -1.75 4.95
N PRO A 125 -21.48 -0.80 5.54
CA PRO A 125 -21.49 0.63 5.22
C PRO A 125 -20.73 0.95 3.91
N GLU A 126 -21.28 1.84 3.07
CA GLU A 126 -20.73 2.18 1.74
C GLU A 126 -19.31 2.77 1.76
N ASN A 127 -18.88 3.31 2.91
CA ASN A 127 -17.56 3.91 3.07
C ASN A 127 -16.51 2.94 3.61
N ARG A 128 -16.85 1.65 3.75
CA ARG A 128 -15.91 0.60 4.16
C ARG A 128 -15.43 -0.20 2.96
N TYR A 129 -14.13 -0.50 3.00
CA TYR A 129 -13.43 -1.20 1.94
C TYR A 129 -12.53 -2.27 2.54
N ASP A 130 -12.40 -3.37 1.82
CA ASP A 130 -11.34 -4.34 2.03
C ASP A 130 -10.39 -4.31 0.83
N ILE A 131 -9.10 -4.20 1.11
CA ILE A 131 -8.05 -4.42 0.13
C ILE A 131 -7.37 -5.74 0.48
N PHE A 132 -7.19 -6.57 -0.52
CA PHE A 132 -6.39 -7.77 -0.44
C PHE A 132 -5.16 -7.61 -1.31
N VAL A 133 -3.98 -7.86 -0.76
CA VAL A 133 -2.73 -7.89 -1.52
C VAL A 133 -2.01 -9.21 -1.24
N GLU A 134 -1.46 -9.83 -2.28
CA GLU A 134 -0.55 -10.96 -2.09
C GLU A 134 0.63 -10.54 -1.23
N CYS A 135 0.93 -11.34 -0.20
CA CYS A 135 1.90 -10.97 0.81
C CYS A 135 2.63 -12.21 1.33
N ASN A 136 3.91 -12.36 0.97
CA ASN A 136 4.77 -13.41 1.53
C ASN A 136 5.51 -12.97 2.80
N GLU A 137 5.61 -11.66 3.04
CA GLU A 137 6.35 -11.09 4.15
C GLU A 137 5.45 -10.14 4.92
N PRO A 138 4.78 -10.65 5.98
CA PRO A 138 3.76 -9.91 6.71
C PRO A 138 4.18 -8.50 7.13
N ASP A 139 5.41 -8.37 7.62
CA ASP A 139 5.94 -7.10 8.12
C ASP A 139 6.18 -6.09 6.99
N LEU A 140 6.68 -6.54 5.83
CA LEU A 140 6.88 -5.67 4.67
C LEU A 140 5.53 -5.16 4.13
N CYS A 141 4.52 -6.02 4.05
CA CYS A 141 3.20 -5.61 3.58
C CYS A 141 2.53 -4.66 4.57
N THR A 142 2.69 -4.92 5.87
CA THR A 142 2.24 -4.03 6.95
C THR A 142 2.90 -2.66 6.81
N PHE A 143 4.22 -2.63 6.61
CA PHE A 143 4.97 -1.40 6.37
C PHE A 143 4.46 -0.64 5.14
N SER A 144 4.37 -1.31 3.99
CA SER A 144 3.85 -0.73 2.75
C SER A 144 2.45 -0.15 2.95
N THR A 145 1.60 -0.83 3.73
CA THR A 145 0.25 -0.33 4.08
C THR A 145 0.30 0.95 4.89
N TYR A 146 1.12 1.01 5.94
CA TYR A 146 1.24 2.21 6.78
C TYR A 146 1.83 3.40 6.02
N VAL A 147 2.87 3.19 5.21
CA VAL A 147 3.47 4.25 4.39
C VAL A 147 2.45 4.80 3.38
N SER A 148 1.75 3.92 2.66
CA SER A 148 0.73 4.32 1.70
C SER A 148 -0.41 5.09 2.36
N LEU A 149 -0.92 4.61 3.50
CA LEU A 149 -1.97 5.32 4.24
C LEU A 149 -1.51 6.68 4.75
N ALA A 150 -0.28 6.78 5.27
CA ALA A 150 0.29 8.04 5.74
C ALA A 150 0.42 9.04 4.59
N PHE A 151 0.92 8.59 3.44
CA PHE A 151 1.04 9.43 2.24
C PHE A 151 -0.32 9.95 1.75
N PHE A 152 -1.32 9.07 1.62
CA PHE A 152 -2.67 9.47 1.21
C PHE A 152 -3.32 10.42 2.23
N ASN A 153 -3.14 10.16 3.53
CA ASN A 153 -3.62 11.04 4.60
C ASN A 153 -2.96 12.43 4.55
N GLN A 154 -1.66 12.49 4.27
CA GLN A 154 -0.95 13.75 4.09
C GLN A 154 -1.44 14.50 2.86
N PHE A 155 -1.51 13.83 1.71
CA PHE A 155 -1.79 14.48 0.42
C PHE A 155 -3.25 14.90 0.28
N LEU A 156 -4.18 13.97 0.50
CA LEU A 156 -5.60 14.21 0.28
C LEU A 156 -6.23 14.95 1.46
N TYR A 157 -5.91 14.53 2.68
CA TYR A 157 -6.60 15.00 3.89
C TYR A 157 -5.80 16.05 4.68
N ARG A 158 -4.55 16.35 4.30
CA ARG A 158 -3.64 17.23 5.05
C ARG A 158 -3.50 16.83 6.52
N LYS A 159 -3.48 15.52 6.77
CA LYS A 159 -3.35 14.94 8.12
C LYS A 159 -2.03 14.19 8.24
N GLY A 160 -1.45 14.24 9.43
CA GLY A 160 -0.21 13.53 9.75
C GLY A 160 1.04 14.38 9.59
N GLU A 161 2.18 13.77 9.88
CA GLU A 161 3.49 14.37 9.75
C GLU A 161 3.88 14.44 8.27
N LEU A 162 4.47 15.56 7.83
CA LEU A 162 5.04 15.67 6.50
C LEU A 162 6.29 14.80 6.40
N PHE A 163 6.37 13.96 5.38
CA PHE A 163 7.59 13.22 5.07
C PHE A 163 7.85 13.15 3.57
N ASN A 164 9.10 12.88 3.23
CA ASN A 164 9.49 12.59 1.86
C ASN A 164 9.44 11.07 1.63
N ILE A 165 8.41 10.60 0.94
CA ILE A 165 8.24 9.18 0.67
C ILE A 165 9.37 8.60 -0.18
N GLN A 166 10.00 9.37 -1.08
CA GLN A 166 11.16 8.87 -1.84
C GLN A 166 12.34 8.54 -0.91
N ASP A 167 12.56 9.37 0.11
CA ASP A 167 13.60 9.14 1.11
C ASP A 167 13.28 7.88 1.93
N VAL A 168 12.02 7.72 2.36
CA VAL A 168 11.53 6.52 3.05
C VAL A 168 11.74 5.26 2.22
N ILE A 169 11.31 5.25 0.95
CA ILE A 169 11.48 4.10 0.04
C ILE A 169 12.95 3.78 -0.16
N ARG A 170 13.79 4.79 -0.43
CA ARG A 170 15.22 4.58 -0.68
C ARG A 170 15.92 4.02 0.55
N LEU A 171 15.61 4.52 1.74
CA LEU A 171 16.17 4.02 2.98
C LEU A 171 15.68 2.59 3.27
N ALA A 172 14.37 2.36 3.22
CA ALA A 172 13.76 1.04 3.41
C ALA A 172 14.41 -0.01 2.50
N ARG A 173 14.51 0.29 1.20
CA ARG A 173 15.18 -0.58 0.22
C ARG A 173 16.66 -0.80 0.53
N THR A 174 17.36 0.23 1.02
CA THR A 174 18.78 0.14 1.37
C THR A 174 19.01 -0.77 2.58
N ILE A 175 18.14 -0.70 3.58
CA ILE A 175 18.21 -1.54 4.78
C ILE A 175 17.75 -2.97 4.46
N TYR A 176 16.63 -3.11 3.76
CA TYR A 176 16.04 -4.40 3.42
C TYR A 176 17.00 -5.32 2.64
N ARG A 177 17.76 -4.75 1.69
CA ARG A 177 18.65 -5.54 0.82
C ARG A 177 20.00 -5.91 1.45
N GLN A 178 20.32 -5.39 2.62
CA GLN A 178 21.68 -5.40 3.15
C GLN A 178 21.67 -5.80 4.61
N ASP A 179 22.11 -7.02 4.87
CA ASP A 179 22.20 -7.53 6.22
C ASP A 179 23.29 -6.74 6.99
N SER A 180 22.85 -5.96 7.97
CA SER A 180 23.68 -5.14 8.88
C SER A 180 24.56 -4.05 8.24
N ARG A 181 24.13 -2.79 8.36
CA ARG A 181 24.98 -1.61 8.06
C ARG A 181 24.93 -0.61 9.20
N SER A 182 26.11 -0.12 9.59
CA SER A 182 26.18 0.98 10.54
C SER A 182 25.51 2.23 9.97
N ILE A 183 24.93 3.06 10.84
CA ILE A 183 24.34 4.36 10.48
C ILE A 183 25.30 5.19 9.63
N ARG A 184 26.61 5.15 9.94
CA ARG A 184 27.65 5.86 9.18
C ARG A 184 27.73 5.39 7.72
N HIS A 185 27.60 4.10 7.47
CA HIS A 185 27.63 3.55 6.12
C HIS A 185 26.38 3.96 5.33
N ILE A 186 25.21 3.86 5.96
CA ILE A 186 23.94 4.31 5.37
C ILE A 186 23.99 5.80 5.03
N ALA A 187 24.47 6.65 5.96
CA ALA A 187 24.62 8.09 5.76
C ALA A 187 25.52 8.40 4.55
N LYS A 188 26.66 7.71 4.43
CA LYS A 188 27.57 7.87 3.28
C LYS A 188 26.89 7.49 1.96
N MET A 189 26.16 6.37 1.92
CA MET A 189 25.49 5.90 0.71
C MET A 189 24.33 6.79 0.27
N MET A 190 23.58 7.30 1.24
CA MET A 190 22.42 8.15 1.01
C MET A 190 22.83 9.60 0.74
N ASN A 191 24.11 9.94 0.98
CA ASN A 191 24.62 11.31 1.04
C ASN A 191 23.83 12.17 2.03
N TRP A 192 23.56 11.62 3.21
CA TRP A 192 22.78 12.25 4.29
C TRP A 192 23.66 12.51 5.51
N SER A 193 23.23 13.44 6.36
CA SER A 193 23.78 13.56 7.71
C SER A 193 23.41 12.34 8.56
N ARG A 194 24.19 12.08 9.61
CA ARG A 194 23.89 11.02 10.59
C ARG A 194 22.51 11.23 11.21
N ASP A 195 22.19 12.46 11.58
CA ASP A 195 20.92 12.81 12.24
C ASP A 195 19.71 12.57 11.33
N LYS A 196 19.85 12.85 10.03
CA LYS A 196 18.79 12.53 9.06
C LYS A 196 18.57 11.02 8.96
N VAL A 197 19.64 10.21 8.94
CA VAL A 197 19.50 8.75 8.92
C VAL A 197 18.81 8.23 10.17
N ILE A 198 19.18 8.72 11.35
CA ILE A 198 18.53 8.34 12.61
C ILE A 198 17.04 8.70 12.58
N SER A 199 16.71 9.94 12.22
CA SER A 199 15.33 10.39 12.16
C SER A 199 14.48 9.58 11.17
N GLU A 200 15.05 9.20 10.02
CA GLU A 200 14.34 8.39 9.03
C GLU A 200 14.26 6.91 9.45
N ILE A 201 15.23 6.37 10.20
CA ILE A 201 15.12 5.03 10.81
C ILE A 201 13.99 5.00 11.84
N GLU A 202 13.91 5.99 12.73
CA GLU A 202 12.80 6.12 13.69
C GLU A 202 11.45 6.23 12.96
N ARG A 203 11.42 6.90 11.80
CA ARG A 203 10.22 6.97 10.95
C ARG A 203 9.85 5.59 10.39
N LEU A 204 10.83 4.82 9.90
CA LEU A 204 10.62 3.45 9.44
C LEU A 204 10.07 2.55 10.57
N GLU A 205 10.59 2.69 11.79
CA GLU A 205 10.06 1.99 12.98
C GLU A 205 8.60 2.34 13.25
N ARG A 206 8.23 3.63 13.18
CA ARG A 206 6.82 4.06 13.31
C ARG A 206 5.91 3.46 12.25
N PHE A 207 6.44 3.16 11.07
CA PHE A 207 5.72 2.47 10.00
C PHE A 207 5.79 0.94 10.10
N SER A 208 6.30 0.38 11.20
CA SER A 208 6.45 -1.07 11.39
C SER A 208 7.35 -1.74 10.35
N PHE A 209 8.41 -1.05 9.92
CA PHE A 209 9.39 -1.62 8.99
C PHE A 209 10.11 -2.84 9.62
N PRO A 210 10.27 -3.97 8.87
CA PRO A 210 10.98 -5.13 9.37
C PRO A 210 12.49 -4.90 9.41
N PHE A 211 13.02 -4.52 10.57
CA PHE A 211 14.46 -4.47 10.77
C PHE A 211 15.02 -5.88 11.01
N GLN A 212 15.78 -6.37 10.05
CA GLN A 212 16.68 -7.50 10.25
C GLN A 212 17.91 -6.97 11.03
N SER A 213 17.78 -6.83 12.35
CA SER A 213 18.87 -6.48 13.30
C SER A 213 19.74 -5.27 12.91
N LEU A 214 19.24 -4.04 13.11
CA LEU A 214 20.14 -2.89 13.21
C LEU A 214 20.85 -2.94 14.55
N HIS A 215 22.09 -3.44 14.57
CA HIS A 215 22.92 -3.32 15.77
C HIS A 215 23.26 -1.83 15.98
N PRO A 216 22.95 -1.24 17.15
CA PRO A 216 23.52 0.04 17.51
C PRO A 216 25.02 -0.18 17.66
N VAL A 217 25.79 0.21 16.64
CA VAL A 217 27.24 0.33 16.80
C VAL A 217 27.45 1.50 17.75
N ALA A 218 27.70 1.16 19.01
CA ALA A 218 28.14 2.06 20.06
C ALA A 218 29.39 2.83 19.62
#